data_AF-A0A178EQV2-F1
#
_entry.id   AF-A0A178EQV2-F1
#
_cell.length_a   1.000
_cell.length_b   1.000
_cell.length_c   1.000
_cell.angle_alpha   90.00
_cell.angle_beta   90.00
_cell.angle_gamma   90.00
#
_symmetry.space_group_name_H-M   'P 1'
#
loop_
_entity.id
_entity.type
_entity.pdbx_description
1 polymer ?
#
loop_
_entity_poly.entity_id
_entity_poly.type
_entity_poly.pdbx_seq_one_letter_code
_entity_poly.pdbx_strand_id
1 'polypeptide(L)'
;MKISFTALLLSAVSLFTVASAVTPWKFYRSISSTEYANTLRTMTDTGFRLTYVSAYANSGGEARYNVIFEKPEYTPAWRTNYGYNVNEFNRTFEELKTQGFRPVLEEGYSFGGERHYASIWENNTEAIEWDERRNMSGDDFTIWFKELMKKGFRLRHLSGYEFNDKQQFAGVFEKRDSVPWKAYAGLTAAEFRIKFNAAKRDGYYPVQISPYTACGKVWFAGIFEKMDDNKDKPIALFGLSPFQYQMRAAEWAIKGYRPTMVDGYLDRGEKFTAIFNKV
;
A
#
# COMPACT_ATOMS: atom_id res chain seq x y z
N MET A 1 -13.00 35.12 36.50
CA MET A 1 -13.45 36.52 36.29
C MET A 1 -12.42 37.24 35.43
N LYS A 2 -12.92 37.92 34.38
CA LYS A 2 -12.28 38.89 33.46
C LYS A 2 -11.37 38.38 32.32
N ILE A 3 -11.98 38.49 31.14
CA ILE A 3 -11.45 38.60 29.79
C ILE A 3 -10.62 39.90 29.65
N SER A 4 -9.57 39.89 28.84
CA SER A 4 -9.21 41.06 28.02
C SER A 4 -8.52 40.63 26.71
N PHE A 5 -8.97 41.29 25.64
CA PHE A 5 -8.65 41.14 24.22
C PHE A 5 -7.42 41.98 23.82
N THR A 6 -6.67 41.55 22.80
CA THR A 6 -5.89 42.35 21.81
C THR A 6 -5.11 41.36 20.93
N ALA A 7 -4.98 41.44 19.62
CA ALA A 7 -5.61 42.21 18.56
C ALA A 7 -5.55 41.33 17.30
N LEU A 8 -6.63 41.31 16.51
CA LEU A 8 -6.74 40.60 15.25
C LEU A 8 -6.08 41.45 14.15
N LEU A 9 -5.00 40.95 13.55
CA LEU A 9 -4.43 41.53 12.32
C LEU A 9 -4.82 40.63 11.14
N LEU A 10 -5.90 41.02 10.46
CA LEU A 10 -6.24 40.50 9.13
C LEU A 10 -5.15 40.96 8.16
N SER A 11 -4.43 40.01 7.57
CA SER A 11 -3.83 40.20 6.25
C SER A 11 -4.69 39.42 5.25
N ALA A 12 -5.37 40.17 4.39
CA ALA A 12 -6.14 39.61 3.29
C ALA A 12 -5.17 38.97 2.28
N VAL A 13 -5.14 37.65 2.21
CA VAL A 13 -4.51 36.94 1.09
C VAL A 13 -5.57 36.83 0.00
N SER A 14 -5.31 37.48 -1.13
CA SER A 14 -6.10 37.34 -2.35
C SER A 14 -6.17 35.87 -2.77
N LEU A 15 -7.37 35.31 -2.75
CA LEU A 15 -7.68 34.00 -3.31
C LEU A 15 -7.65 34.10 -4.83
N PHE A 16 -6.60 33.57 -5.45
CA PHE A 16 -6.73 33.05 -6.81
C PHE A 16 -7.11 31.57 -6.68
N THR A 17 -8.40 31.28 -6.80
CA THR A 17 -8.87 29.91 -7.03
C THR A 17 -8.55 29.55 -8.48
N VAL A 18 -7.40 28.93 -8.69
CA VAL A 18 -7.32 27.89 -9.69
C VAL A 18 -7.69 26.61 -8.95
N ALA A 19 -8.92 26.14 -9.11
CA ALA A 19 -9.30 24.80 -8.67
C ALA A 19 -8.50 23.80 -9.51
N SER A 20 -7.26 23.53 -9.12
CA SER A 20 -6.63 22.26 -9.47
C SER A 20 -7.36 21.20 -8.65
N ALA A 21 -7.95 20.22 -9.32
CA ALA A 21 -8.69 19.11 -8.74
C ALA A 21 -7.75 18.12 -8.01
N VAL A 22 -6.94 18.61 -7.07
CA VAL A 22 -6.06 17.76 -6.26
C VAL A 22 -6.95 17.00 -5.29
N THR A 23 -7.08 15.69 -5.50
CA THR A 23 -7.80 14.79 -4.58
C THR A 23 -7.22 14.94 -3.16
N PRO A 24 -8.00 15.42 -2.17
CA PRO A 24 -7.51 15.56 -0.81
C PRO A 24 -7.01 14.23 -0.27
N TRP A 25 -5.91 14.24 0.47
CA TRP A 25 -5.32 13.03 1.01
C TRP A 25 -4.71 13.23 2.40
N LYS A 26 -4.59 12.13 3.14
CA LYS A 26 -3.88 12.05 4.42
C LYS A 26 -3.07 10.76 4.46
N PHE A 27 -1.93 10.83 5.14
CA PHE A 27 -1.06 9.69 5.37
C PHE A 27 -0.73 9.60 6.86
N TYR A 28 -0.86 8.40 7.42
CA TYR A 28 -0.49 8.09 8.79
C TYR A 28 0.50 6.93 8.78
N ARG A 29 1.64 7.09 9.47
CA ARG A 29 2.76 6.14 9.43
C ARG A 29 2.96 5.49 10.78
N SER A 30 3.25 4.20 10.79
CA SER A 30 3.68 3.45 11.97
C SER A 30 2.71 3.62 13.15
N ILE A 31 1.41 3.67 12.87
CA ILE A 31 0.37 3.77 13.90
C ILE A 31 0.07 2.38 14.48
N SER A 32 -0.22 2.30 15.77
CA SER A 32 -0.66 1.09 16.46
C SER A 32 -2.07 0.65 16.00
N SER A 33 -2.50 -0.56 16.36
CA SER A 33 -3.87 -1.03 16.08
C SER A 33 -4.95 -0.11 16.64
N THR A 34 -4.74 0.44 17.85
CA THR A 34 -5.70 1.35 18.50
C THR A 34 -5.75 2.72 17.80
N GLU A 35 -4.59 3.27 17.45
CA GLU A 35 -4.52 4.52 16.67
C GLU A 35 -5.12 4.34 15.29
N TYR A 36 -4.90 3.19 14.65
CA TYR A 36 -5.50 2.88 13.36
C TYR A 36 -7.02 2.80 13.44
N ALA A 37 -7.57 2.12 14.44
CA ALA A 37 -9.03 2.06 14.66
C ALA A 37 -9.66 3.47 14.75
N ASN A 38 -9.03 4.35 15.54
CA ASN A 38 -9.49 5.73 15.70
C ASN A 38 -9.33 6.54 14.41
N THR A 39 -8.18 6.41 13.74
CA THR A 39 -7.88 7.09 12.48
C THR A 39 -8.87 6.67 11.39
N LEU A 40 -9.11 5.38 11.22
CA LEU A 40 -10.05 4.84 10.24
C LEU A 40 -11.43 5.44 10.44
N ARG A 41 -11.97 5.39 11.67
CA ARG A 41 -13.27 6.00 12.00
C ARG A 41 -13.31 7.50 11.67
N THR A 42 -12.35 8.28 12.15
CA THR A 42 -12.32 9.73 11.90
C THR A 42 -12.22 10.06 10.41
N MET A 43 -11.42 9.32 9.66
CA MET A 43 -11.25 9.53 8.24
C MET A 43 -12.50 9.16 7.45
N THR A 44 -13.14 8.02 7.78
CA THR A 44 -14.41 7.64 7.14
C THR A 44 -15.55 8.61 7.46
N ASP A 45 -15.64 9.09 8.70
CA ASP A 45 -16.67 10.05 9.13
C ASP A 45 -16.53 11.41 8.43
N THR A 46 -15.31 11.75 7.98
CA THR A 46 -15.02 12.99 7.24
C THR A 46 -15.04 12.78 5.72
N GLY A 47 -15.48 11.62 5.25
CA GLY A 47 -15.69 11.29 3.85
C GLY A 47 -14.41 10.91 3.10
N PHE A 48 -13.31 10.59 3.79
CA PHE A 48 -12.16 9.97 3.16
C PHE A 48 -12.33 8.44 3.12
N ARG A 49 -11.72 7.81 2.11
CA ARG A 49 -11.61 6.36 1.99
C ARG A 49 -10.17 5.91 2.14
N LEU A 50 -9.96 4.75 2.73
CA LEU A 50 -8.66 4.10 2.73
C LEU A 50 -8.32 3.62 1.31
N THR A 51 -7.17 4.02 0.78
CA THR A 51 -6.70 3.59 -0.56
C THR A 51 -5.44 2.73 -0.50
N TYR A 52 -4.71 2.78 0.61
CA TYR A 52 -3.54 1.95 0.84
C TYR A 52 -3.41 1.59 2.31
N VAL A 53 -3.05 0.35 2.60
CA VAL A 53 -2.65 -0.11 3.93
C VAL A 53 -1.44 -1.03 3.78
N SER A 54 -0.42 -0.79 4.60
CA SER A 54 0.68 -1.70 4.87
C SER A 54 0.62 -2.11 6.33
N ALA A 55 0.90 -3.37 6.64
CA ALA A 55 0.94 -3.90 7.99
C ALA A 55 2.24 -4.69 8.20
N TYR A 56 2.90 -4.46 9.33
CA TYR A 56 4.16 -5.13 9.68
C TYR A 56 4.33 -5.18 11.20
N ALA A 57 5.20 -6.07 11.70
CA ALA A 57 5.64 -6.03 13.10
C ALA A 57 6.84 -5.09 13.26
N ASN A 58 6.81 -4.24 14.28
CA ASN A 58 7.98 -3.46 14.66
C ASN A 58 8.99 -4.32 15.44
N SER A 59 10.12 -3.72 15.85
CA SER A 59 11.15 -4.43 16.62
C SER A 59 10.70 -4.91 18.01
N GLY A 60 9.59 -4.38 18.52
CA GLY A 60 8.95 -4.81 19.76
C GLY A 60 7.97 -5.97 19.57
N GLY A 61 7.78 -6.47 18.35
CA GLY A 61 6.81 -7.53 18.05
C GLY A 61 5.36 -7.04 17.99
N GLU A 62 5.14 -5.73 17.93
CA GLU A 62 3.80 -5.14 17.88
C GLU A 62 3.43 -4.80 16.44
N ALA A 63 2.15 -5.02 16.09
CA ALA A 63 1.62 -4.59 14.80
C ALA A 63 1.72 -3.07 14.62
N ARG A 64 2.12 -2.65 13.42
CA ARG A 64 2.17 -1.27 12.96
C ARG A 64 1.56 -1.17 11.57
N TYR A 65 0.88 -0.05 11.33
CA TYR A 65 0.19 0.21 10.07
C TYR A 65 0.69 1.51 9.43
N ASN A 66 0.85 1.49 8.12
CA ASN A 66 0.97 2.70 7.30
C ASN A 66 -0.26 2.80 6.41
N VAL A 67 -0.95 3.93 6.45
CA VAL A 67 -2.27 4.06 5.79
C VAL A 67 -2.38 5.37 5.03
N ILE A 68 -2.87 5.27 3.80
CA ILE A 68 -3.18 6.41 2.95
C ILE A 68 -4.68 6.48 2.77
N PHE A 69 -5.22 7.66 3.05
CA PHE A 69 -6.62 7.99 2.87
C PHE A 69 -6.75 9.06 1.80
N GLU A 70 -7.72 8.90 0.92
CA GLU A 70 -8.02 9.85 -0.15
C GLU A 70 -9.51 10.18 -0.16
N LYS A 71 -9.86 11.37 -0.64
CA LYS A 71 -11.24 11.82 -0.83
C LYS A 71 -11.54 12.02 -2.31
N PRO A 72 -11.59 10.95 -3.12
CA PRO A 72 -11.89 11.05 -4.54
C PRO A 72 -13.35 11.48 -4.76
N GLU A 73 -13.62 12.08 -5.90
CA GLU A 73 -14.97 12.51 -6.31
C GLU A 73 -15.96 11.35 -6.33
N TYR A 74 -15.49 10.17 -6.75
CA TYR A 74 -16.23 8.92 -6.72
C TYR A 74 -15.54 7.87 -5.85
N THR A 75 -16.33 7.23 -4.98
CA THR A 75 -15.90 6.11 -4.14
C THR A 75 -16.90 4.96 -4.29
N PRO A 76 -16.50 3.80 -4.86
CA PRO A 76 -17.36 2.63 -4.81
C PRO A 76 -17.58 2.21 -3.36
N ALA A 77 -18.69 1.52 -3.08
CA ALA A 77 -18.88 0.93 -1.75
C ALA A 77 -17.67 0.04 -1.42
N TRP A 78 -17.09 0.23 -0.24
CA TRP A 78 -15.84 -0.43 0.15
C TRP A 78 -15.90 -0.97 1.58
N ARG A 79 -14.99 -1.90 1.88
CA ARG A 79 -14.78 -2.49 3.22
C ARG A 79 -13.28 -2.64 3.47
N THR A 80 -12.90 -2.69 4.74
CA THR A 80 -11.52 -2.99 5.14
C THR A 80 -11.53 -3.82 6.42
N ASN A 81 -10.50 -4.64 6.60
CA ASN A 81 -10.18 -5.31 7.85
C ASN A 81 -8.67 -5.20 8.10
N TYR A 82 -8.27 -5.37 9.37
CA TYR A 82 -6.90 -5.32 9.83
C TYR A 82 -6.77 -6.06 11.16
N GLY A 83 -5.60 -6.62 11.46
CA GLY A 83 -5.40 -7.40 12.68
C GLY A 83 -6.01 -8.81 12.66
N TYR A 84 -6.70 -9.18 11.57
CA TYR A 84 -7.49 -10.41 11.55
C TYR A 84 -6.57 -11.62 11.47
N ASN A 85 -6.79 -12.58 12.36
CA ASN A 85 -6.13 -13.88 12.25
C ASN A 85 -6.70 -14.68 11.06
N VAL A 86 -6.13 -15.87 10.81
CA VAL A 86 -6.54 -16.75 9.69
C VAL A 86 -8.04 -17.07 9.70
N ASN A 87 -8.62 -17.36 10.86
CA ASN A 87 -10.02 -17.75 10.96
C ASN A 87 -10.96 -16.57 10.70
N GLU A 88 -10.66 -15.42 11.32
CA GLU A 88 -11.42 -14.19 11.13
C GLU A 88 -11.39 -13.74 9.67
N PHE A 89 -10.20 -13.76 9.06
CA PHE A 89 -10.06 -13.35 7.67
C PHE A 89 -10.75 -14.32 6.72
N ASN A 90 -10.62 -15.64 6.90
CA ASN A 90 -11.33 -16.63 6.06
C ASN A 90 -12.85 -16.42 6.11
N ARG A 91 -13.41 -16.20 7.30
CA ARG A 91 -14.84 -15.93 7.46
C ARG A 91 -15.25 -14.65 6.74
N THR A 92 -14.55 -13.54 7.01
CA THR A 92 -14.88 -12.24 6.40
C THR A 92 -14.64 -12.24 4.89
N PHE A 93 -13.68 -12.99 4.39
CA PHE A 93 -13.44 -13.16 2.96
C PHE A 93 -14.68 -13.76 2.27
N GLU A 94 -15.21 -14.87 2.78
CA GLU A 94 -16.41 -15.50 2.21
C GLU A 94 -17.65 -14.61 2.37
N GLU A 95 -17.80 -13.93 3.51
CA GLU A 95 -18.89 -12.97 3.74
C GLU A 95 -18.85 -11.82 2.72
N LEU A 96 -17.69 -11.20 2.49
CA LEU A 96 -17.55 -10.09 1.54
C LEU A 96 -17.74 -10.56 0.10
N LYS A 97 -17.20 -11.73 -0.25
CA LYS A 97 -17.40 -12.35 -1.56
C LYS A 97 -18.87 -12.62 -1.85
N THR A 98 -19.63 -13.18 -0.90
CA THR A 98 -21.07 -13.42 -1.07
C THR A 98 -21.89 -12.13 -1.14
N GLN A 99 -21.41 -11.04 -0.52
CA GLN A 99 -21.99 -9.70 -0.64
C GLN A 99 -21.61 -8.97 -1.95
N GLY A 100 -20.86 -9.61 -2.86
CA GLY A 100 -20.47 -9.05 -4.14
C GLY A 100 -19.24 -8.14 -4.10
N PHE A 101 -18.50 -8.10 -2.98
CA PHE A 101 -17.22 -7.43 -2.91
C PHE A 101 -16.09 -8.29 -3.48
N ARG A 102 -15.05 -7.62 -3.99
CA ARG A 102 -13.78 -8.23 -4.37
C ARG A 102 -12.63 -7.57 -3.63
N PRO A 103 -11.55 -8.31 -3.31
CA PRO A 103 -10.36 -7.69 -2.75
C PRO A 103 -9.67 -6.85 -3.82
N VAL A 104 -9.11 -5.72 -3.43
CA VAL A 104 -8.24 -4.88 -4.27
C VAL A 104 -6.83 -4.73 -3.69
N LEU A 105 -6.68 -5.05 -2.39
CA LEU A 105 -5.44 -5.09 -1.66
C LEU A 105 -5.57 -6.14 -0.54
N GLU A 106 -4.55 -6.98 -0.40
CA GLU A 106 -4.40 -7.90 0.73
C GLU A 106 -2.93 -7.91 1.17
N GLU A 107 -2.71 -7.62 2.45
CA GLU A 107 -1.43 -7.67 3.14
C GLU A 107 -1.42 -8.83 4.12
N GLY A 108 -0.40 -9.68 4.03
CA GLY A 108 -0.08 -10.67 5.05
C GLY A 108 1.04 -10.15 5.94
N TYR A 109 0.99 -10.45 7.24
CA TYR A 109 2.06 -10.13 8.17
C TYR A 109 2.00 -11.05 9.39
N SER A 110 3.09 -11.07 10.14
CA SER A 110 3.18 -11.83 11.38
C SER A 110 3.52 -10.95 12.55
N PHE A 111 2.78 -11.13 13.65
CA PHE A 111 3.09 -10.56 14.95
C PHE A 111 2.57 -11.52 16.02
N GLY A 112 3.18 -11.52 17.21
CA GLY A 112 2.77 -12.45 18.28
C GLY A 112 2.89 -13.95 17.94
N GLY A 113 3.67 -14.33 16.92
CA GLY A 113 3.79 -15.73 16.47
C GLY A 113 2.61 -16.22 15.62
N GLU A 114 1.66 -15.35 15.31
CA GLU A 114 0.48 -15.67 14.50
C GLU A 114 0.54 -14.96 13.14
N ARG A 115 -0.23 -15.48 12.19
CA ARG A 115 -0.43 -14.85 10.90
C ARG A 115 -1.67 -13.97 10.95
N HIS A 116 -1.50 -12.73 10.52
CA HIS A 116 -2.55 -11.74 10.43
C HIS A 116 -2.62 -11.14 9.04
N TYR A 117 -3.75 -10.48 8.79
CA TYR A 117 -4.03 -9.87 7.50
C TYR A 117 -4.68 -8.49 7.65
N ALA A 118 -4.41 -7.65 6.66
CA ALA A 118 -5.14 -6.42 6.41
C ALA A 118 -5.57 -6.38 4.95
N SER A 119 -6.74 -5.82 4.66
CA SER A 119 -7.24 -5.81 3.28
C SER A 119 -8.17 -4.64 2.99
N ILE A 120 -8.31 -4.33 1.71
CA ILE A 120 -9.26 -3.37 1.16
C ILE A 120 -10.09 -4.08 0.10
N TRP A 121 -11.40 -3.86 0.16
CA TRP A 121 -12.40 -4.49 -0.68
C TRP A 121 -13.28 -3.45 -1.33
N GLU A 122 -13.66 -3.67 -2.58
CA GLU A 122 -14.57 -2.81 -3.32
C GLU A 122 -15.74 -3.64 -3.86
N ASN A 123 -16.94 -3.05 -3.88
CA ASN A 123 -18.11 -3.69 -4.47
C ASN A 123 -17.87 -3.88 -5.99
N ASN A 124 -18.05 -5.11 -6.47
CA ASN A 124 -17.71 -5.50 -7.83
C ASN A 124 -18.84 -5.20 -8.83
N THR A 125 -19.27 -3.95 -8.91
CA THR A 125 -20.38 -3.53 -9.80
C THR A 125 -20.06 -3.69 -11.29
N GLU A 126 -18.77 -3.71 -11.65
CA GLU A 126 -18.28 -3.92 -13.02
C GLU A 126 -18.16 -5.41 -13.39
N ALA A 127 -18.50 -6.33 -12.49
CA ALA A 127 -18.34 -7.78 -12.68
C ALA A 127 -16.93 -8.19 -13.13
N ILE A 128 -15.90 -7.49 -12.62
CA ILE A 128 -14.49 -7.79 -12.91
C ILE A 128 -14.21 -9.22 -12.45
N GLU A 129 -13.70 -10.09 -13.33
CA GLU A 129 -13.21 -11.41 -12.93
C GLU A 129 -11.96 -11.22 -12.06
N TRP A 130 -11.90 -11.89 -10.92
CA TRP A 130 -10.79 -11.78 -9.97
C TRP A 130 -10.43 -13.15 -9.36
N ASP A 131 -9.19 -13.25 -8.87
CA ASP A 131 -8.71 -14.39 -8.09
C ASP A 131 -7.82 -13.85 -6.94
N GLU A 132 -7.78 -14.56 -5.82
CA GLU A 132 -6.96 -14.24 -4.66
C GLU A 132 -6.30 -15.52 -4.19
N ARG A 133 -4.99 -15.43 -3.94
CA ARG A 133 -4.18 -16.54 -3.42
C ARG A 133 -3.27 -16.01 -2.34
N ARG A 134 -3.11 -16.77 -1.27
CA ARG A 134 -2.30 -16.42 -0.09
C ARG A 134 -1.68 -17.62 0.58
N ASN A 135 -0.79 -17.36 1.54
CA ASN A 135 -0.05 -18.39 2.28
C ASN A 135 0.77 -19.29 1.35
N MET A 136 1.26 -18.70 0.25
CA MET A 136 2.01 -19.43 -0.76
C MET A 136 3.50 -19.34 -0.48
N SER A 137 4.21 -20.46 -0.66
CA SER A 137 5.66 -20.41 -0.84
C SER A 137 6.03 -19.66 -2.13
N GLY A 138 7.32 -19.34 -2.32
CA GLY A 138 7.80 -18.75 -3.58
C GLY A 138 7.55 -19.64 -4.80
N ASP A 139 7.65 -20.97 -4.63
CA ASP A 139 7.40 -21.93 -5.70
C ASP A 139 5.91 -21.99 -6.05
N ASP A 140 5.04 -22.06 -5.04
CA ASP A 140 3.58 -22.04 -5.24
C ASP A 140 3.13 -20.75 -5.91
N PHE A 141 3.64 -19.60 -5.42
CA PHE A 141 3.35 -18.31 -6.03
C PHE A 141 3.77 -18.29 -7.51
N THR A 142 4.95 -18.83 -7.83
CA THR A 142 5.44 -18.89 -9.22
C THR A 142 4.54 -19.74 -10.12
N ILE A 143 4.02 -20.85 -9.62
CA ILE A 143 3.07 -21.71 -10.34
C ILE A 143 1.77 -20.94 -10.59
N TRP A 144 1.12 -20.46 -9.54
CA TRP A 144 -0.16 -19.76 -9.62
C TRP A 144 -0.08 -18.49 -10.46
N PHE A 145 0.99 -17.71 -10.31
CA PHE A 145 1.24 -16.53 -11.13
C PHE A 145 1.26 -16.88 -12.62
N LYS A 146 2.02 -17.90 -13.03
CA LYS A 146 2.08 -18.33 -14.44
C LYS A 146 0.73 -18.82 -14.96
N GLU A 147 -0.03 -19.54 -14.15
CA GLU A 147 -1.36 -20.02 -14.53
C GLU A 147 -2.35 -18.88 -14.74
N LEU A 148 -2.40 -17.92 -13.82
CA LEU A 148 -3.30 -16.78 -13.89
C LEU A 148 -2.93 -15.85 -15.05
N MET A 149 -1.63 -15.64 -15.31
CA MET A 149 -1.16 -14.93 -16.51
C MET A 149 -1.66 -15.57 -17.80
N LYS A 150 -1.59 -16.90 -17.93
CA LYS A 150 -2.10 -17.64 -19.10
C LYS A 150 -3.61 -17.49 -19.28
N LYS A 151 -4.34 -17.31 -18.18
CA LYS A 151 -5.79 -17.07 -18.16
C LYS A 151 -6.16 -15.60 -18.41
N GLY A 152 -5.19 -14.71 -18.62
CA GLY A 152 -5.42 -13.29 -18.90
C GLY A 152 -5.61 -12.42 -17.66
N PHE A 153 -5.33 -12.94 -16.46
CA PHE A 153 -5.32 -12.12 -15.24
C PHE A 153 -4.03 -11.30 -15.15
N ARG A 154 -4.14 -10.14 -14.50
CA ARG A 154 -3.00 -9.34 -14.05
C ARG A 154 -2.93 -9.29 -12.53
N LEU A 155 -1.72 -9.09 -12.02
CA LEU A 155 -1.52 -8.85 -10.59
C LEU A 155 -1.94 -7.41 -10.26
N ARG A 156 -2.81 -7.27 -9.26
CA ARG A 156 -3.33 -6.00 -8.74
C ARG A 156 -2.64 -5.59 -7.45
N HIS A 157 -2.30 -6.56 -6.60
CA HIS A 157 -1.57 -6.37 -5.36
C HIS A 157 -0.72 -7.61 -5.05
N LEU A 158 0.47 -7.41 -4.49
CA LEU A 158 1.41 -8.46 -4.10
C LEU A 158 2.03 -8.18 -2.73
N SER A 159 1.66 -8.94 -1.72
CA SER A 159 2.27 -8.89 -0.40
C SER A 159 3.28 -10.01 -0.25
N GLY A 160 4.52 -9.68 0.09
CA GLY A 160 5.49 -10.63 0.60
C GLY A 160 5.61 -10.46 2.11
N TYR A 161 5.67 -11.56 2.85
CA TYR A 161 5.77 -11.53 4.30
C TYR A 161 6.48 -12.77 4.85
N GLU A 162 6.75 -12.74 6.14
CA GLU A 162 7.33 -13.87 6.86
C GLU A 162 6.25 -14.62 7.64
N PHE A 163 6.36 -15.94 7.66
CA PHE A 163 5.69 -16.78 8.65
C PHE A 163 6.50 -18.06 8.88
N ASN A 164 6.80 -18.37 10.14
CA ASN A 164 7.62 -19.50 10.57
C ASN A 164 8.99 -19.56 9.87
N ASP A 165 9.71 -18.44 9.88
CA ASP A 165 11.02 -18.23 9.26
C ASP A 165 11.04 -18.59 7.77
N LYS A 166 9.94 -18.37 7.06
CA LYS A 166 9.81 -18.63 5.62
C LYS A 166 9.15 -17.47 4.92
N GLN A 167 9.56 -17.24 3.68
CA GLN A 167 8.87 -16.33 2.78
C GLN A 167 7.47 -16.88 2.47
N GLN A 168 6.49 -16.00 2.54
CA GLN A 168 5.11 -16.24 2.14
C GLN A 168 4.65 -15.13 1.20
N PHE A 169 3.72 -15.45 0.32
CA PHE A 169 3.14 -14.50 -0.62
C PHE A 169 1.61 -14.54 -0.56
N ALA A 170 1.02 -13.35 -0.66
CA ALA A 170 -0.39 -13.13 -0.97
C ALA A 170 -0.52 -12.24 -2.22
N GLY A 171 -1.45 -12.57 -3.09
CA GLY A 171 -1.64 -11.95 -4.39
C GLY A 171 -3.11 -11.78 -4.72
N VAL A 172 -3.49 -10.56 -5.09
CA VAL A 172 -4.79 -10.24 -5.65
C VAL A 172 -4.64 -10.07 -7.16
N PHE A 173 -5.47 -10.77 -7.93
CA PHE A 173 -5.45 -10.79 -9.38
C PHE A 173 -6.80 -10.35 -9.94
N GLU A 174 -6.78 -9.67 -11.09
CA GLU A 174 -8.00 -9.26 -11.80
C GLU A 174 -7.82 -9.39 -13.32
N LYS A 175 -8.90 -9.68 -14.04
CA LYS A 175 -8.94 -9.50 -15.50
C LYS A 175 -9.47 -8.12 -15.82
N ARG A 176 -8.56 -7.22 -16.15
CA ARG A 176 -8.88 -5.86 -16.58
C ARG A 176 -7.82 -5.41 -17.57
N ASP A 177 -8.23 -4.58 -18.52
CA ASP A 177 -7.29 -3.92 -19.42
C ASP A 177 -6.24 -3.16 -18.60
N SER A 178 -4.97 -3.32 -18.99
CA SER A 178 -3.88 -2.56 -18.38
C SER A 178 -2.82 -2.21 -19.41
N VAL A 179 -2.03 -1.21 -19.08
CA VAL A 179 -0.74 -0.99 -19.74
C VAL A 179 0.15 -2.23 -19.57
N PRO A 180 1.15 -2.44 -20.44
CA PRO A 180 2.14 -3.49 -20.23
C PRO A 180 2.76 -3.38 -18.84
N TRP A 181 2.96 -4.50 -18.17
CA TRP A 181 3.44 -4.52 -16.79
C TRP A 181 4.44 -5.66 -16.56
N LYS A 182 5.17 -5.57 -15.44
CA LYS A 182 6.11 -6.58 -14.95
C LYS A 182 5.88 -6.76 -13.45
N ALA A 183 6.06 -7.97 -12.93
CA ALA A 183 6.12 -8.22 -11.50
C ALA A 183 7.34 -9.06 -11.13
N TYR A 184 7.85 -8.81 -9.93
CA TYR A 184 8.97 -9.55 -9.35
C TYR A 184 8.62 -9.91 -7.90
N ALA A 185 9.06 -11.07 -7.43
CA ALA A 185 8.81 -11.56 -6.07
C ALA A 185 10.05 -12.29 -5.56
N GLY A 186 10.25 -12.29 -4.24
CA GLY A 186 11.30 -13.10 -3.60
C GLY A 186 12.72 -12.67 -3.91
N LEU A 187 12.96 -11.39 -4.21
CA LEU A 187 14.29 -10.90 -4.59
C LEU A 187 15.04 -10.35 -3.38
N THR A 188 16.35 -10.62 -3.30
CA THR A 188 17.23 -9.88 -2.39
C THR A 188 17.30 -8.39 -2.78
N ALA A 189 17.76 -7.54 -1.88
CA ALA A 189 17.95 -6.11 -2.16
C ALA A 189 18.81 -5.83 -3.42
N ALA A 190 19.87 -6.64 -3.64
CA ALA A 190 20.75 -6.51 -4.79
C ALA A 190 20.05 -6.92 -6.10
N GLU A 191 19.38 -8.07 -6.11
CA GLU A 191 18.62 -8.55 -7.28
C GLU A 191 17.48 -7.61 -7.62
N PHE A 192 16.74 -7.14 -6.62
CA PHE A 192 15.66 -6.18 -6.82
C PHE A 192 16.19 -4.87 -7.43
N ARG A 193 17.35 -4.36 -6.96
CA ARG A 193 17.97 -3.16 -7.56
C ARG A 193 18.31 -3.37 -9.03
N ILE A 194 18.82 -4.54 -9.41
CA ILE A 194 19.12 -4.88 -10.81
C ILE A 194 17.83 -4.88 -11.65
N LYS A 195 16.80 -5.60 -11.20
CA LYS A 195 15.49 -5.68 -11.90
C LYS A 195 14.80 -4.32 -11.98
N PHE A 196 14.85 -3.54 -10.91
CA PHE A 196 14.31 -2.18 -10.84
C PHE A 196 14.97 -1.27 -11.91
N ASN A 197 16.30 -1.24 -11.95
CA ASN A 197 17.03 -0.40 -12.89
C ASN A 197 16.80 -0.83 -14.34
N ALA A 198 16.72 -2.14 -14.60
CA ALA A 198 16.38 -2.67 -15.91
C ALA A 198 14.94 -2.30 -16.32
N ALA A 199 13.96 -2.48 -15.43
CA ALA A 199 12.57 -2.09 -15.66
C ALA A 199 12.47 -0.60 -16.01
N LYS A 200 13.13 0.27 -15.23
CA LYS A 200 13.15 1.71 -15.47
C LYS A 200 13.75 2.08 -16.83
N ARG A 201 14.84 1.41 -17.25
CA ARG A 201 15.44 1.61 -18.58
C ARG A 201 14.47 1.26 -19.71
N ASP A 202 13.61 0.27 -19.48
CA ASP A 202 12.60 -0.19 -20.44
C ASP A 202 11.29 0.63 -20.38
N GLY A 203 11.25 1.73 -19.60
CA GLY A 203 10.07 2.58 -19.43
C GLY A 203 9.03 2.06 -18.44
N TYR A 204 9.38 1.06 -17.62
CA TYR A 204 8.51 0.52 -16.56
C TYR A 204 8.86 1.15 -15.21
N TYR A 205 7.85 1.64 -14.52
CA TYR A 205 7.99 2.32 -13.24
C TYR A 205 7.18 1.60 -12.16
N PRO A 206 7.65 1.59 -10.90
CA PRO A 206 6.97 0.88 -9.82
C PRO A 206 5.62 1.54 -9.52
N VAL A 207 4.59 0.72 -9.40
CA VAL A 207 3.27 1.11 -8.87
C VAL A 207 3.01 0.49 -7.49
N GLN A 208 3.75 -0.56 -7.15
CA GLN A 208 3.74 -1.20 -5.85
C GLN A 208 5.11 -1.84 -5.58
N ILE A 209 5.60 -1.79 -4.34
CA ILE A 209 6.82 -2.46 -3.90
C ILE A 209 6.57 -3.06 -2.51
N SER A 210 6.64 -4.36 -2.33
CA SER A 210 6.49 -4.96 -1.00
C SER A 210 7.87 -5.37 -0.46
N PRO A 211 8.52 -4.56 0.40
CA PRO A 211 9.67 -4.99 1.18
C PRO A 211 9.21 -5.80 2.40
N TYR A 212 9.91 -6.86 2.73
CA TYR A 212 9.60 -7.67 3.90
C TYR A 212 10.84 -8.37 4.45
N THR A 213 10.78 -8.74 5.71
CA THR A 213 11.90 -9.39 6.40
C THR A 213 11.53 -10.83 6.71
N ALA A 214 12.23 -11.77 6.10
CA ALA A 214 12.03 -13.21 6.28
C ALA A 214 13.38 -13.91 6.41
N CYS A 215 13.45 -14.92 7.28
CA CYS A 215 14.69 -15.67 7.54
C CYS A 215 15.87 -14.75 7.95
N GLY A 216 15.60 -13.67 8.70
CA GLY A 216 16.60 -12.68 9.08
C GLY A 216 17.17 -11.83 7.92
N LYS A 217 16.55 -11.84 6.75
CA LYS A 217 16.98 -11.10 5.55
C LYS A 217 15.86 -10.24 5.01
N VAL A 218 16.23 -9.13 4.36
CA VAL A 218 15.28 -8.29 3.63
C VAL A 218 15.10 -8.81 2.21
N TRP A 219 13.84 -8.97 1.84
CA TRP A 219 13.38 -9.38 0.52
C TRP A 219 12.47 -8.31 -0.07
N PHE A 220 12.30 -8.36 -1.39
CA PHE A 220 11.48 -7.43 -2.13
C PHE A 220 10.63 -8.16 -3.16
N ALA A 221 9.38 -7.72 -3.23
CA ALA A 221 8.47 -7.94 -4.33
C ALA A 221 8.02 -6.60 -4.91
N GLY A 222 7.43 -6.59 -6.10
CA GLY A 222 6.88 -5.37 -6.66
C GLY A 222 6.23 -5.53 -8.02
N ILE A 223 5.36 -4.57 -8.34
CA ILE A 223 4.62 -4.45 -9.59
C ILE A 223 5.05 -3.16 -10.28
N PHE A 224 5.33 -3.28 -11.57
CA PHE A 224 5.81 -2.19 -12.42
C PHE A 224 4.91 -2.08 -13.64
N GLU A 225 4.55 -0.86 -13.99
CA GLU A 225 3.72 -0.56 -15.16
C GLU A 225 4.49 0.30 -16.15
N LYS A 226 4.28 0.06 -17.45
CA LYS A 226 4.86 0.86 -18.50
C LYS A 226 4.20 2.23 -18.50
N MET A 227 5.01 3.28 -18.43
CA MET A 227 4.52 4.66 -18.43
C MET A 227 4.95 5.36 -19.71
N ASP A 228 4.03 6.13 -20.28
CA ASP A 228 4.30 7.04 -21.39
C ASP A 228 5.39 8.04 -21.00
N ASP A 229 6.32 8.33 -21.91
CA ASP A 229 7.43 9.26 -21.72
C ASP A 229 6.95 10.66 -21.30
N ASN A 230 5.77 11.08 -21.73
CA ASN A 230 5.20 12.40 -21.42
C ASN A 230 4.56 12.51 -20.02
N LYS A 231 4.37 11.39 -19.30
CA LYS A 231 3.80 11.40 -17.95
C LYS A 231 4.86 11.72 -16.89
N ASP A 232 4.48 12.44 -15.84
CA ASP A 232 5.31 12.54 -14.64
C ASP A 232 5.60 11.15 -14.09
N LYS A 233 6.88 10.90 -13.78
CA LYS A 233 7.34 9.59 -13.33
C LYS A 233 7.32 9.52 -11.80
N PRO A 234 6.93 8.36 -11.22
CA PRO A 234 6.98 8.18 -9.78
C PRO A 234 8.43 8.18 -9.29
N ILE A 235 8.60 8.61 -8.04
CA ILE A 235 9.85 8.49 -7.31
C ILE A 235 9.70 7.36 -6.30
N ALA A 236 10.53 6.33 -6.42
CA ALA A 236 10.60 5.26 -5.43
C ALA A 236 11.86 5.38 -4.58
N LEU A 237 11.68 5.37 -3.25
CA LEU A 237 12.74 5.43 -2.25
C LEU A 237 12.67 4.20 -1.35
N PHE A 238 13.83 3.70 -0.92
CA PHE A 238 13.97 2.41 -0.21
C PHE A 238 14.80 2.59 1.07
N GLY A 239 14.59 1.74 2.06
CA GLY A 239 15.48 1.67 3.24
C GLY A 239 15.52 2.93 4.08
N LEU A 240 14.46 3.74 4.04
CA LEU A 240 14.40 4.99 4.77
C LEU A 240 14.19 4.72 6.27
N SER A 241 15.04 5.27 7.13
CA SER A 241 14.71 5.36 8.57
C SER A 241 13.48 6.26 8.78
N PRO A 242 12.83 6.23 9.97
CA PRO A 242 11.73 7.15 10.27
C PRO A 242 12.07 8.62 10.01
N PHE A 243 13.29 9.04 10.39
CA PHE A 243 13.78 10.40 10.17
C PHE A 243 14.03 10.69 8.69
N GLN A 244 14.68 9.79 7.97
CA GLN A 244 14.93 9.94 6.53
C GLN A 244 13.62 9.99 5.73
N TYR A 245 12.63 9.18 6.11
CA TYR A 245 11.31 9.23 5.49
C TYR A 245 10.69 10.61 5.66
N GLN A 246 10.67 11.16 6.88
CA GLN A 246 10.10 12.48 7.14
C GLN A 246 10.76 13.57 6.29
N MET A 247 12.09 13.58 6.22
CA MET A 247 12.83 14.54 5.40
C MET A 247 12.50 14.41 3.91
N ARG A 248 12.51 13.19 3.37
CA ARG A 248 12.25 12.94 1.94
C ARG A 248 10.81 13.22 1.57
N ALA A 249 9.85 12.89 2.43
CA ALA A 249 8.44 13.21 2.20
C ALA A 249 8.22 14.74 2.13
N ALA A 250 8.85 15.51 3.02
CA ALA A 250 8.80 16.97 2.97
C ALA A 250 9.45 17.53 1.70
N GLU A 251 10.61 17.00 1.30
CA GLU A 251 11.30 17.39 0.07
C GLU A 251 10.43 17.18 -1.17
N TRP A 252 9.80 16.00 -1.28
CA TRP A 252 8.94 15.66 -2.43
C TRP A 252 7.61 16.42 -2.40
N ALA A 253 7.06 16.71 -1.22
CA ALA A 253 5.87 17.55 -1.10
C ALA A 253 6.09 18.96 -1.68
N ILE A 254 7.25 19.58 -1.42
CA ILE A 254 7.63 20.88 -2.01
C ILE A 254 7.70 20.80 -3.55
N LYS A 255 8.07 19.65 -4.09
CA LYS A 255 8.14 19.39 -5.54
C LYS A 255 6.79 19.00 -6.16
N GLY A 256 5.69 19.06 -5.40
CA GLY A 256 4.35 18.69 -5.86
C GLY A 256 4.19 17.17 -6.02
N TYR A 257 4.77 16.39 -5.12
CA TYR A 257 4.57 14.95 -5.05
C TYR A 257 3.93 14.54 -3.71
N ARG A 258 3.17 13.46 -3.72
CA ARG A 258 2.62 12.82 -2.50
C ARG A 258 2.94 11.32 -2.46
N PRO A 259 3.05 10.70 -1.28
CA PRO A 259 3.11 9.25 -1.18
C PRO A 259 1.78 8.65 -1.64
N THR A 260 1.84 7.63 -2.50
CA THR A 260 0.68 6.79 -2.88
C THR A 260 0.84 5.34 -2.45
N MET A 261 2.00 5.01 -1.91
CA MET A 261 2.32 3.73 -1.31
C MET A 261 3.46 3.97 -0.30
N VAL A 262 3.34 3.36 0.88
CA VAL A 262 4.39 3.36 1.91
C VAL A 262 4.35 2.04 2.67
N ASP A 263 5.37 1.22 2.49
CA ASP A 263 5.51 -0.05 3.21
C ASP A 263 6.58 0.03 4.29
N GLY A 264 6.27 -0.57 5.44
CA GLY A 264 7.17 -0.69 6.57
C GLY A 264 7.73 -2.11 6.69
N TYR A 265 8.99 -2.23 7.09
CA TYR A 265 9.67 -3.52 7.29
C TYR A 265 10.83 -3.37 8.28
N LEU A 266 11.42 -4.50 8.70
CA LEU A 266 12.52 -4.52 9.67
C LEU A 266 13.90 -4.75 9.03
N ASP A 267 14.81 -3.80 9.22
CA ASP A 267 16.24 -3.98 8.94
C ASP A 267 17.04 -3.19 9.97
N ARG A 268 17.40 -3.87 11.07
CA ARG A 268 18.08 -3.27 12.23
C ARG A 268 17.35 -2.01 12.72
N GLY A 269 16.04 -2.16 12.89
CA GLY A 269 15.08 -1.08 13.15
C GLY A 269 14.07 -0.94 12.02
N GLU A 270 13.05 -0.11 12.23
CA GLU A 270 12.02 0.14 11.23
C GLU A 270 12.60 0.87 10.02
N LYS A 271 12.26 0.38 8.83
CA LYS A 271 12.56 0.99 7.53
C LYS A 271 11.30 1.16 6.72
N PHE A 272 11.34 2.12 5.81
CA PHE A 272 10.24 2.41 4.90
C PHE A 272 10.70 2.39 3.44
N THR A 273 9.86 1.82 2.59
CA THR A 273 9.89 2.01 1.14
C THR A 273 8.67 2.83 0.77
N ALA A 274 8.83 3.81 -0.11
CA ALA A 274 7.75 4.69 -0.51
C ALA A 274 7.79 5.00 -2.00
N ILE A 275 6.61 5.07 -2.61
CA ILE A 275 6.41 5.58 -3.97
C ILE A 275 5.68 6.91 -3.87
N PHE A 276 6.28 7.94 -4.47
CA PHE A 276 5.71 9.28 -4.57
C PHE A 276 5.27 9.55 -6.00
N ASN A 277 4.02 10.01 -6.17
CA ASN A 277 3.48 10.42 -7.46
C ASN A 277 3.20 11.93 -7.47
N LYS A 278 3.28 12.53 -8.66
CA LYS A 278 2.99 13.95 -8.86
C LYS A 278 1.51 14.24 -8.57
N VAL A 279 1.23 15.39 -7.96
CA VAL A 279 -0.12 15.94 -7.71
C VAL A 279 -0.39 17.20 -8.51
#